data_AF-A0A8X7BZJ3-F1
#
_entry.id   AF-A0A8X7BZJ3-F1
#
_cell.length_a   1.000
_cell.length_b   1.000
_cell.length_c   1.000
_cell.angle_alpha   90.00
_cell.angle_beta   90.00
_cell.angle_gamma   90.00
#
_symmetry.space_group_name_H-M   'P 1'
#
loop_
_entity.id
_entity.type
_entity.pdbx_description
1 polymer ?
#
loop_
_entity_poly.entity_id
_entity_poly.type
_entity_poly.pdbx_seq_one_letter_code
_entity_poly.pdbx_strand_id
1 'polypeptide(L)'
;MIFGNVNSENNPSILSRGISQNKIQHCELWWLGPHFLHLYKELQPYKITAVEDGLFLQELKETSDFPLCALLNNFKPLDIISNCSSFTKLQRVIAWCKRLIEKASHPMSRNMGPLKSKELSE
;
A
#
# COMPACT_ATOMS: atom_id res chain seq x y z
N MET A 1 -1.17 11.95 -30.26
CA MET A 1 -2.45 11.21 -30.33
C MET A 1 -3.35 11.79 -29.26
N ILE A 2 -4.33 12.61 -29.65
CA ILE A 2 -5.27 13.21 -28.69
C ILE A 2 -6.34 12.14 -28.47
N PHE A 3 -6.35 11.50 -27.30
CA PHE A 3 -7.48 10.67 -26.91
C PHE A 3 -8.67 11.62 -26.76
N GLY A 4 -9.54 11.66 -27.78
CA GLY A 4 -10.78 12.43 -27.74
C GLY A 4 -11.61 12.05 -26.52
N ASN A 5 -12.50 12.96 -26.10
CA ASN A 5 -13.36 12.78 -24.94
C ASN A 5 -14.11 11.44 -25.00
N VAL A 6 -13.67 10.46 -24.21
CA VAL A 6 -14.33 9.14 -24.12
C VAL A 6 -15.55 9.29 -23.23
N ASN A 7 -16.71 8.80 -23.70
CA ASN A 7 -17.92 8.77 -22.88
C ASN A 7 -17.64 8.14 -21.51
N SER A 8 -18.23 8.72 -20.46
CA SER A 8 -17.99 8.36 -19.07
C SER A 8 -18.09 6.84 -18.79
N GLU A 9 -19.04 6.17 -19.47
CA GLU A 9 -19.33 4.74 -19.40
C GLU A 9 -18.25 3.85 -20.03
N ASN A 10 -17.53 4.37 -21.03
CA ASN A 10 -16.45 3.66 -21.74
C ASN A 10 -15.06 4.10 -21.25
N ASN A 11 -14.99 4.95 -20.22
CA ASN A 11 -13.74 5.41 -19.66
C ASN A 11 -13.28 4.45 -18.54
N PRO A 12 -12.15 3.74 -18.71
CA PRO A 12 -11.62 2.84 -17.69
C PRO A 12 -11.15 3.55 -16.41
N SER A 13 -11.15 4.89 -16.30
CA SER A 13 -10.87 5.61 -15.05
C SER A 13 -11.97 5.45 -13.97
N ILE A 14 -12.40 4.23 -13.69
CA ILE A 14 -13.41 3.90 -12.67
C ILE A 14 -12.79 3.74 -11.27
N LEU A 15 -11.48 3.47 -11.18
CA LEU A 15 -10.75 3.43 -9.90
C LEU A 15 -10.75 4.79 -9.21
N SER A 16 -10.46 5.86 -9.94
CA SER A 16 -10.53 7.23 -9.43
C SER A 16 -11.96 7.67 -9.05
N ARG A 17 -12.98 6.88 -9.41
CA ARG A 17 -14.40 7.13 -9.10
C ARG A 17 -14.94 6.28 -7.94
N GLY A 18 -14.06 5.54 -7.25
CA GLY A 18 -14.40 4.87 -5.98
C GLY A 18 -15.04 3.48 -6.13
N ILE A 19 -14.71 2.73 -7.18
CA ILE A 19 -15.13 1.33 -7.28
C ILE A 19 -14.52 0.46 -6.17
N SER A 20 -15.33 -0.40 -5.55
CA SER A 20 -14.86 -1.33 -4.53
C SER A 20 -13.96 -2.43 -5.10
N GLN A 21 -13.03 -2.96 -4.29
CA GLN A 21 -12.13 -4.06 -4.66
C GLN A 21 -12.86 -5.30 -5.23
N ASN A 22 -14.00 -5.69 -4.63
CA ASN A 22 -14.77 -6.83 -5.12
C ASN A 22 -15.42 -6.63 -6.50
N LYS A 23 -15.56 -5.36 -6.93
CA LYS A 23 -16.15 -5.01 -8.23
C LYS A 23 -15.07 -4.85 -9.30
N ILE A 24 -13.89 -4.30 -8.96
CA ILE A 24 -12.82 -4.13 -9.95
C ILE A 24 -12.29 -5.46 -10.48
N GLN A 25 -12.23 -6.50 -9.64
CA GLN A 25 -11.80 -7.84 -10.05
C GLN A 25 -12.65 -8.41 -11.20
N HIS A 26 -13.92 -7.99 -11.30
CA HIS A 26 -14.86 -8.43 -12.34
C HIS A 26 -15.11 -7.33 -13.39
N CYS A 27 -14.33 -6.25 -13.39
CA CYS A 27 -14.59 -5.14 -14.31
C CYS A 27 -13.83 -5.31 -15.63
N GLU A 28 -14.52 -5.86 -16.62
CA GLU A 28 -13.97 -6.02 -17.97
C GLU A 28 -13.50 -4.71 -18.59
N LEU A 29 -14.22 -3.59 -18.38
CA LEU A 29 -13.82 -2.29 -18.91
C LEU A 29 -12.42 -1.86 -18.43
N TRP A 30 -12.04 -2.19 -17.19
CA TRP A 30 -10.71 -1.88 -16.65
C TRP A 30 -9.64 -2.79 -17.25
N TRP A 31 -9.90 -4.10 -17.32
CA TRP A 31 -8.90 -5.09 -17.71
C TRP A 31 -8.74 -5.23 -19.22
N LEU A 32 -9.84 -5.22 -19.95
CA LEU A 32 -9.91 -5.41 -21.41
C LEU A 32 -9.95 -4.09 -22.17
N GLY A 33 -10.27 -3.00 -21.46
CA GLY A 33 -10.51 -1.70 -22.07
C GLY A 33 -11.87 -1.62 -22.78
N PRO A 34 -12.24 -0.43 -23.28
CA PRO A 34 -13.48 -0.24 -24.01
C PRO A 34 -13.47 -0.89 -25.39
N HIS A 35 -14.65 -1.35 -25.84
CA HIS A 35 -14.82 -2.12 -27.08
C HIS A 35 -14.26 -1.44 -28.34
N PHE A 36 -14.30 -0.10 -28.40
CA PHE A 36 -13.80 0.62 -29.57
C PHE A 36 -12.29 0.44 -29.79
N LEU A 37 -11.51 0.12 -28.75
CA LEU A 37 -10.08 -0.20 -28.90
C LEU A 37 -9.87 -1.52 -29.64
N HIS A 38 -10.82 -2.46 -29.54
CA HIS A 38 -10.73 -3.74 -30.23
C HIS A 38 -11.13 -3.65 -31.71
N LEU A 39 -11.89 -2.61 -32.08
CA LEU A 39 -12.28 -2.34 -33.47
C LEU A 39 -11.08 -1.86 -34.32
N TYR A 40 -10.08 -1.25 -33.69
CA TYR A 40 -8.82 -0.89 -34.35
C TYR A 40 -7.85 -2.07 -34.36
N LYS A 41 -8.12 -3.06 -35.23
CA LYS A 41 -7.22 -4.20 -35.47
C LYS A 41 -5.86 -3.83 -36.07
N GLU A 42 -5.71 -2.61 -36.60
CA GLU A 42 -4.48 -2.13 -37.25
C GLU A 42 -3.57 -1.28 -36.33
N LEU A 43 -3.69 -1.42 -35.01
CA LEU A 43 -2.59 -0.99 -34.16
C LEU A 43 -1.46 -2.02 -34.32
N GLN A 44 -0.62 -1.82 -35.33
CA GLN A 44 0.70 -2.45 -35.38
C GLN A 44 1.30 -2.26 -33.98
N PRO A 45 1.74 -3.34 -33.30
CA PRO A 45 2.37 -3.18 -32.01
C PRO A 45 3.48 -2.17 -32.22
N TYR A 46 3.36 -1.02 -31.55
CA TYR A 46 4.37 0.01 -31.62
C TYR A 46 5.67 -0.69 -31.22
N LYS A 47 6.57 -0.90 -32.20
CA LYS A 47 7.89 -1.41 -31.89
C LYS A 47 8.50 -0.34 -31.01
N ILE A 48 8.49 -0.59 -29.71
CA ILE A 48 9.35 0.11 -28.78
C ILE A 48 10.76 -0.28 -29.24
N THR A 49 11.33 0.50 -30.16
CA THR A 49 12.77 0.59 -30.27
C THR A 49 13.21 0.97 -28.86
N ALA A 50 13.99 0.09 -28.21
CA ALA A 50 14.54 0.38 -26.90
C ALA A 50 15.06 1.82 -26.96
N VAL A 51 14.39 2.70 -26.23
CA VAL A 51 14.72 4.11 -26.25
C VAL A 51 16.04 4.16 -25.49
N GLU A 52 17.16 4.26 -26.21
CA GLU A 52 18.49 4.56 -25.65
C GLU A 52 18.58 6.02 -25.18
N ASP A 53 17.46 6.60 -24.78
CA ASP A 53 17.44 7.91 -24.14
C ASP A 53 17.93 7.72 -22.70
N GLY A 54 19.06 8.34 -22.38
CA GLY A 54 19.66 8.27 -21.05
C GLY A 54 18.69 8.72 -19.95
N LEU A 55 17.73 9.61 -20.26
CA LEU A 55 16.69 10.02 -19.32
C LEU A 55 15.71 8.89 -19.02
N PHE A 56 15.27 8.15 -20.04
CA PHE A 56 14.41 6.98 -19.85
C PHE A 56 15.10 5.90 -19.00
N LEU A 57 16.38 5.63 -19.29
CA LEU A 57 17.17 4.67 -18.53
C LEU A 57 17.41 5.10 -17.08
N GLN A 58 17.48 6.40 -16.80
CA GLN A 58 17.61 6.94 -15.44
C GLN A 58 16.30 6.85 -14.64
N GLU A 59 15.15 6.93 -15.32
CA GLU A 59 13.83 6.77 -14.70
C GLU A 59 13.44 5.31 -14.48
N LEU A 60 14.09 4.37 -15.18
CA LEU A 60 13.87 2.95 -14.94
C LEU A 60 14.20 2.64 -13.48
N LYS A 61 13.19 2.14 -12.77
CA LYS A 61 13.39 1.60 -11.44
C LYS A 61 14.39 0.46 -11.56
N GLU A 62 15.49 0.55 -10.82
CA GLU A 62 16.44 -0.55 -10.72
C GLU A 62 15.68 -1.84 -10.41
N THR A 63 16.01 -2.90 -11.14
CA THR A 63 15.47 -4.23 -10.86
C THR A 63 15.99 -4.61 -9.48
N SER A 64 15.15 -4.39 -8.50
CA SER A 64 15.44 -4.72 -7.13
C SER A 64 15.39 -6.24 -7.05
N ASP A 65 16.54 -6.89 -6.81
CA ASP A 65 16.59 -8.32 -6.43
C ASP A 65 15.87 -8.60 -5.11
N PHE A 66 15.43 -7.54 -4.41
CA PHE A 66 14.54 -7.69 -3.28
C PHE A 66 13.22 -8.29 -3.76
N PRO A 67 12.77 -9.41 -3.16
CA PRO A 67 11.45 -9.92 -3.45
C PRO A 67 10.47 -8.77 -3.23
N LEU A 68 9.69 -8.45 -4.27
CA LEU A 68 8.53 -7.59 -4.15
C LEU A 68 7.82 -8.06 -2.88
N CYS A 69 7.84 -7.24 -1.82
CA CYS A 69 7.05 -7.48 -0.64
C CYS A 69 5.59 -7.27 -1.06
N ALA A 70 5.05 -8.20 -1.86
CA ALA A 70 3.67 -8.54 -1.75
C ALA A 70 3.50 -8.85 -0.26
N LEU A 71 2.83 -7.95 0.46
CA LEU A 71 2.31 -8.25 1.77
C LEU A 71 1.38 -9.44 1.55
N LEU A 72 1.94 -10.65 1.59
CA LEU A 72 1.19 -11.85 1.82
C LEU A 72 0.49 -11.55 3.14
N ASN A 73 -0.84 -11.42 3.08
CA ASN A 73 -1.74 -11.13 4.20
C ASN A 73 -1.74 -12.23 5.28
N ASN A 74 -0.64 -12.97 5.40
CA ASN A 74 -0.37 -13.97 6.42
C ASN A 74 0.01 -13.32 7.76
N PHE A 75 0.01 -11.98 7.85
CA PHE A 75 0.16 -11.30 9.12
C PHE A 75 -1.12 -11.47 9.94
N LYS A 76 -1.13 -12.50 10.81
CA LYS A 76 -2.13 -12.58 11.87
C LYS A 76 -1.81 -11.46 12.87
N PRO A 77 -2.67 -10.44 13.02
CA PRO A 77 -2.44 -9.41 14.02
C PRO A 77 -2.37 -10.08 15.39
N LEU A 78 -1.43 -9.61 16.23
CA LEU A 78 -1.35 -10.06 17.61
C LEU A 78 -2.71 -9.84 18.28
N ASP A 79 -3.17 -10.80 19.08
CA ASP A 79 -4.49 -10.73 19.74
C ASP A 79 -4.64 -9.48 20.63
N ILE A 80 -3.53 -8.88 21.07
CA ILE A 80 -3.56 -7.63 21.82
C ILE A 80 -4.06 -6.44 21.00
N ILE A 81 -3.83 -6.46 19.69
CA ILE A 81 -4.26 -5.40 18.77
C ILE A 81 -5.78 -5.47 18.59
N SER A 82 -6.33 -6.68 18.42
CA SER A 82 -7.77 -6.90 18.28
C SER A 82 -8.56 -6.63 19.57
N ASN A 83 -7.93 -6.83 20.73
CA ASN A 83 -8.56 -6.62 22.05
C ASN A 83 -8.45 -5.17 22.58
N CYS A 84 -7.84 -4.27 21.82
CA CYS A 84 -7.77 -2.85 22.17
C CYS A 84 -8.81 -2.05 21.39
N SER A 85 -9.74 -1.41 22.12
CA SER A 85 -10.80 -0.57 21.54
C SER A 85 -10.31 0.78 20.99
N SER A 86 -9.04 1.13 21.19
CA SER A 86 -8.43 2.33 20.64
C SER A 86 -6.92 2.19 20.52
N PHE A 87 -6.35 2.95 19.59
CA PHE A 87 -4.91 3.05 19.41
C PHE A 87 -4.21 3.56 20.69
N THR A 88 -4.79 4.54 21.37
CA THR A 88 -4.22 5.10 22.61
C THR A 88 -4.18 4.07 23.75
N LYS A 89 -5.16 3.17 23.83
CA LYS A 89 -5.13 2.02 24.76
C LYS A 89 -3.97 1.08 24.41
N LEU A 90 -3.81 0.73 23.14
CA LEU A 90 -2.72 -0.13 22.67
C LEU A 90 -1.35 0.48 22.96
N GLN A 91 -1.15 1.77 22.67
CA GLN A 91 0.09 2.49 22.97
C GLN A 91 0.45 2.41 24.45
N ARG A 92 -0.52 2.64 25.35
CA ARG A 92 -0.30 2.53 26.81
C ARG A 92 0.08 1.13 27.24
N VAL A 93 -0.55 0.10 26.67
CA VAL A 93 -0.23 -1.30 26.97
C VAL A 93 1.20 -1.63 26.56
N ILE A 94 1.61 -1.22 25.35
CA ILE A 94 2.98 -1.42 24.85
C ILE A 94 3.99 -0.68 25.74
N ALA A 95 3.70 0.57 26.12
CA ALA A 95 4.55 1.37 26.99
C ALA A 95 4.76 0.70 28.38
N TRP A 96 3.69 0.12 28.95
CA TRP A 96 3.81 -0.64 30.20
C TRP A 96 4.67 -1.90 30.03
N CYS A 97 4.54 -2.63 28.92
CA CYS A 97 5.39 -3.78 28.63
C CYS A 97 6.87 -3.38 28.55
N LYS A 98 7.18 -2.29 27.84
CA LYS A 98 8.55 -1.74 27.75
C LYS A 98 9.11 -1.37 29.13
N ARG A 99 8.34 -0.61 29.92
CA ARG A 99 8.73 -0.24 31.29
C ARG A 99 8.98 -1.47 32.17
N LEU A 100 8.19 -2.52 32.02
CA LEU A 100 8.38 -3.77 32.76
C LEU A 100 9.70 -4.46 32.39
N ILE A 101 10.03 -4.52 31.10
CA ILE A 101 11.31 -5.05 30.60
C ILE A 101 12.48 -4.22 31.15
N GLU A 102 12.39 -2.90 31.07
CA GLU A 102 13.43 -2.01 31.60
C GLU A 102 13.63 -2.16 33.10
N LYS A 103 12.53 -2.31 33.86
CA LYS A 103 12.58 -2.53 35.31
C LYS A 103 13.19 -3.89 35.67
N ALA A 104 12.90 -4.92 34.88
CA ALA A 104 13.52 -6.24 35.05
C ALA A 104 15.03 -6.18 34.79
N SER A 105 15.46 -5.42 33.79
CA SER A 105 16.87 -5.22 33.45
C SER A 105 17.62 -4.26 34.39
N HIS A 106 16.93 -3.27 34.98
CA HIS A 106 17.49 -2.24 35.86
C HIS A 106 16.68 -2.08 37.14
N PRO A 107 16.84 -2.99 38.14
CA PRO A 107 16.03 -3.02 39.36
C PRO A 107 16.11 -1.76 40.23
N MET A 108 17.21 -1.00 40.09
CA MET A 108 17.45 0.26 40.80
C MET A 108 16.70 1.46 40.19
N SER A 109 16.12 1.32 38.99
CA SER A 109 15.38 2.41 38.35
C SER A 109 14.00 2.59 39.02
N ARG A 110 13.77 3.78 39.60
CA ARG A 110 12.51 4.13 40.27
C ARG A 110 11.54 4.82 39.31
N ASN A 111 11.11 4.13 38.27
CA ASN A 111 9.96 4.56 37.48
C ASN A 111 8.67 4.06 38.13
N MET A 112 8.28 4.73 39.23
CA MET A 112 7.02 4.50 39.95
C MET A 112 6.01 5.59 39.56
N GLY A 113 4.74 5.21 39.41
CA GLY A 113 3.65 6.13 39.06
C GLY A 113 3.12 5.99 37.63
N PRO A 114 2.26 6.92 37.17
CA PRO A 114 1.67 6.88 35.83
C PRO A 114 2.71 6.85 34.69
N LEU A 115 2.29 6.42 33.50
CA LEU A 115 3.11 6.56 32.28
C LEU A 115 3.37 8.05 32.03
N LYS A 116 4.63 8.41 31.81
CA LYS A 116 5.04 9.76 31.40
C LYS A 116 4.79 9.90 29.90
N SER A 117 4.55 11.12 29.43
CA SER A 117 4.25 11.38 28.01
C SER A 117 5.33 10.87 27.06
N LYS A 118 6.61 10.89 27.47
CA LYS A 118 7.74 10.39 26.68
C LYS A 118 7.63 8.90 26.34
N GLU A 119 7.09 8.11 27.27
CA GLU A 119 6.94 6.65 27.13
C GLU A 119 5.82 6.24 26.17
N LEU A 120 4.99 7.19 25.73
CA LEU A 120 3.92 6.94 24.75
C LEU A 120 4.35 7.20 23.31
N SER A 121 5.50 7.84 23.11
CA SER A 121 6.05 8.28 21.82
C SER A 121 7.31 7.53 21.40
N GLU A 122 7.81 6.61 22.23
CA GLU A 122 8.97 5.73 21.98
C GLU A 122 8.53 4.34 21.52
#